data_AF-A0A9P3P559-F1
#
_entry.id   AF-A0A9P3P559-F1
#
_cell.length_a   1.000
_cell.length_b   1.000
_cell.length_c   1.000
_cell.angle_alpha   90.00
_cell.angle_beta   90.00
_cell.angle_gamma   90.00
#
_symmetry.space_group_name_H-M   'P 1'
#
loop_
_entity.id
_entity.type
_entity.pdbx_description
1 polymer ?
#
loop_
_entity_poly.entity_id
_entity_poly.type
_entity_poly.pdbx_seq_one_letter_code
_entity_poly.pdbx_strand_id
1 'polypeptide(L)'
;MSEKSLREFVKHDSIKNIQKNILKIDANYKRLIQFCSGSQNIERTNKNVALTNIAKGTHRSLSLLAKNLSDDYDITLVALCTRNLFELNIRLRSIIKHENSLNTWMSEMVMDENQILDAISTIANDNHAAELELFENKKKLNNSILDKHNLKSVKSPETVKNIAKDAGDLEEYTALFKLFSKLLHPSSYLINSYNSAGCIDNFNILIVSAQKYAFDLFERLRSELNVPEGVLKDW
;
A
#
# COMPACT_ATOMS: atom_id res chain seq x y z
N MET A 1 19.15 3.37 -28.08
CA MET A 1 19.34 3.33 -26.61
C MET A 1 19.93 1.98 -26.29
N SER A 2 21.13 1.91 -25.70
CA SER A 2 21.68 0.61 -25.27
C SER A 2 20.75 0.02 -24.21
N GLU A 3 20.23 -1.17 -24.47
CA GLU A 3 19.50 -1.94 -23.45
C GLU A 3 20.46 -2.26 -22.32
N LYS A 4 20.38 -1.44 -21.27
CA LYS A 4 21.12 -1.70 -20.04
C LYS A 4 20.64 -3.02 -19.47
N SER A 5 21.56 -3.90 -19.07
CA SER A 5 21.20 -5.20 -18.54
C SER A 5 20.65 -5.09 -17.11
N LEU A 6 19.82 -6.04 -16.67
CA LEU A 6 19.33 -6.12 -15.28
C LEU A 6 20.47 -6.04 -14.25
N ARG A 7 21.65 -6.59 -14.58
CA ARG A 7 22.86 -6.55 -13.73
C ARG A 7 23.49 -5.15 -13.61
N GLU A 8 23.20 -4.23 -14.53
CA GLU A 8 23.67 -2.85 -14.48
C GLU A 8 22.78 -1.97 -13.60
N PHE A 9 21.54 -2.40 -13.35
CA PHE A 9 20.59 -1.73 -12.44
C PHE A 9 20.60 -2.34 -11.04
N VAL A 10 20.83 -3.65 -10.92
CA VAL A 10 20.86 -4.37 -9.64
C VAL A 10 22.29 -4.41 -9.11
N LYS A 11 22.54 -3.69 -8.01
CA LYS A 11 23.81 -3.76 -7.27
C LYS A 11 23.65 -4.69 -6.08
N HIS A 12 24.52 -5.69 -5.98
CA HIS A 12 24.67 -6.44 -4.74
C HIS A 12 25.20 -5.49 -3.66
N ASP A 13 24.51 -5.47 -2.52
CA ASP A 13 24.84 -4.56 -1.43
C ASP A 13 24.56 -5.22 -0.08
N SER A 14 25.16 -4.68 0.98
CA SER A 14 24.90 -5.13 2.35
C SER A 14 23.47 -4.78 2.77
N ILE A 15 22.87 -5.58 3.66
CA ILE A 15 21.52 -5.31 4.20
C ILE A 15 21.46 -3.91 4.84
N LYS A 16 22.53 -3.49 5.51
CA LYS A 16 22.66 -2.14 6.07
C LYS A 16 22.56 -1.03 5.01
N ASN A 17 23.16 -1.22 3.84
CA ASN A 17 23.06 -0.25 2.75
C ASN A 17 21.68 -0.29 2.07
N ILE A 18 21.09 -1.48 1.91
CA ILE A 18 19.69 -1.62 1.46
C ILE A 18 18.75 -0.85 2.39
N GLN A 19 18.88 -1.04 3.70
CA GLN A 19 18.12 -0.32 4.72
C GLN A 19 18.31 1.19 4.59
N LYS A 20 19.56 1.67 4.44
CA LYS A 20 19.86 3.08 4.23
C LYS A 20 19.17 3.63 2.98
N ASN A 21 19.19 2.89 1.88
CA ASN A 21 18.53 3.29 0.63
C ASN A 21 17.01 3.38 0.80
N ILE A 22 16.38 2.40 1.42
CA ILE A 22 14.93 2.44 1.73
C ILE A 22 14.59 3.65 2.62
N LEU A 23 15.42 3.96 3.62
CA LEU A 23 15.23 5.13 4.48
C LEU A 23 15.38 6.46 3.74
N LYS A 24 16.21 6.53 2.70
CA LYS A 24 16.27 7.71 1.81
C LYS A 24 14.95 7.88 1.05
N ILE A 25 14.41 6.79 0.49
CA ILE A 25 13.10 6.82 -0.18
C ILE A 25 12.01 7.26 0.81
N ASP A 26 11.98 6.67 2.00
CA ASP A 26 11.03 7.02 3.07
C ASP A 26 11.09 8.50 3.47
N ALA A 27 12.28 9.10 3.51
CA ALA A 27 12.45 10.51 3.81
C ALA A 27 11.80 11.43 2.77
N ASN A 28 11.83 11.04 1.49
CA ASN A 28 11.14 11.78 0.43
C ASN A 28 9.62 11.66 0.55
N TYR A 29 9.09 10.50 0.94
CA TYR A 29 7.67 10.37 1.29
C TYR A 29 7.25 11.29 2.45
N LYS A 30 8.06 11.38 3.52
CA LYS A 30 7.76 12.30 4.64
C LYS A 30 7.65 13.75 4.18
N ARG A 31 8.56 14.20 3.31
CA ARG A 31 8.55 15.55 2.74
C ARG A 31 7.34 15.79 1.84
N LEU A 32 7.02 14.83 0.98
CA LEU A 32 5.81 14.87 0.15
C LEU A 32 4.55 14.98 1.01
N ILE A 33 4.41 14.14 2.03
CA ILE A 33 3.28 14.16 2.96
C ILE A 33 3.19 15.50 3.69
N GLN A 34 4.32 16.04 4.17
CA GLN A 34 4.38 17.33 4.86
C GLN A 34 3.96 18.48 3.94
N PHE A 35 4.44 18.50 2.69
CA PHE A 35 4.02 19.49 1.69
C PHE A 35 2.50 19.44 1.46
N CYS A 36 1.95 18.23 1.34
CA CYS A 36 0.51 17.99 1.14
C CYS A 36 -0.34 18.21 2.40
N SER A 37 0.30 18.43 3.56
CA SER A 37 -0.40 18.60 4.83
C SER A 37 -0.87 20.05 5.00
N GLY A 38 -2.09 20.33 4.53
CA GLY A 38 -2.74 21.63 4.69
C GLY A 38 -3.34 22.13 3.37
N SER A 39 -4.20 23.15 3.45
CA SER A 39 -4.87 23.74 2.27
C SER A 39 -4.05 24.83 1.57
N GLN A 40 -2.87 25.18 2.10
CA GLN A 40 -2.04 26.26 1.56
C GLN A 40 -1.26 25.83 0.31
N ASN A 41 -0.80 24.58 0.26
CA ASN A 41 0.04 24.06 -0.81
C ASN A 41 -0.74 23.21 -1.83
N ILE A 42 -1.82 22.56 -1.39
CA ILE A 42 -2.67 21.73 -2.26
C ILE A 42 -4.14 22.02 -1.96
N GLU A 43 -4.97 22.05 -3.00
CA GLU A 43 -6.41 22.11 -2.84
C GLU A 43 -6.92 20.82 -2.16
N ARG A 44 -7.84 20.96 -1.21
CA ARG A 44 -8.41 19.81 -0.51
C ARG A 44 -9.56 19.20 -1.31
N THR A 45 -9.22 18.30 -2.23
CA THR A 45 -10.19 17.48 -3.00
C THR A 45 -10.17 16.02 -2.53
N ASN A 46 -11.22 15.26 -2.88
CA ASN A 46 -11.30 13.82 -2.61
C ASN A 46 -10.09 13.07 -3.20
N LYS A 47 -9.68 13.41 -4.43
CA LYS A 47 -8.50 12.85 -5.09
C LYS A 47 -7.24 13.14 -4.28
N ASN A 48 -6.99 14.40 -3.95
CA ASN A 48 -5.77 14.81 -3.25
C ASN A 48 -5.67 14.19 -1.84
N VAL A 49 -6.79 14.05 -1.14
CA VAL A 49 -6.85 13.34 0.14
C VAL A 49 -6.51 11.85 -0.03
N ALA A 50 -7.11 11.18 -1.03
CA ALA A 50 -6.84 9.77 -1.30
C ALA A 50 -5.36 9.52 -1.67
N LEU A 51 -4.80 10.33 -2.57
CA LEU A 51 -3.39 10.26 -2.96
C LEU A 51 -2.45 10.51 -1.77
N THR A 52 -2.75 11.50 -0.93
CA THR A 52 -1.98 11.76 0.30
C THR A 52 -2.05 10.58 1.27
N ASN A 53 -3.20 9.90 1.37
CA ASN A 53 -3.33 8.71 2.20
C ASN A 53 -2.56 7.51 1.65
N ILE A 54 -2.49 7.33 0.33
CA ILE A 54 -1.61 6.35 -0.32
C ILE A 54 -0.14 6.64 0.00
N ALA A 55 0.27 7.92 -0.06
CA ALA A 55 1.62 8.32 0.34
C ALA A 55 1.93 7.96 1.80
N LYS A 56 0.98 8.19 2.72
CA LYS A 56 1.09 7.79 4.13
C LYS A 56 1.16 6.28 4.31
N GLY A 57 0.35 5.51 3.57
CA GLY A 57 0.41 4.05 3.56
C GLY A 57 1.78 3.54 3.11
N THR A 58 2.30 4.14 2.03
CA THR A 58 3.62 3.81 1.47
C THR A 58 4.75 4.10 2.46
N HIS A 59 4.73 5.29 3.08
CA HIS A 59 5.64 5.66 4.17
C HIS A 59 5.62 4.62 5.31
N ARG A 60 4.43 4.19 5.75
CA ARG A 60 4.31 3.18 6.81
C ARG A 60 4.95 1.85 6.40
N SER A 61 4.70 1.39 5.17
CA SER A 61 5.29 0.13 4.66
C SER A 61 6.81 0.21 4.51
N LEU A 62 7.35 1.34 4.01
CA LEU A 62 8.80 1.55 3.91
C LEU A 62 9.47 1.63 5.27
N SER A 63 8.87 2.37 6.21
CA SER A 63 9.36 2.47 7.58
C SER A 63 9.33 1.12 8.30
N LEU A 64 8.28 0.32 8.09
CA LEU A 64 8.20 -1.03 8.65
C LEU A 64 9.28 -1.94 8.04
N LEU A 65 9.45 -1.92 6.72
CA LEU A 65 10.48 -2.70 6.04
C LEU A 65 11.87 -2.33 6.56
N ALA A 66 12.22 -1.04 6.56
CA ALA A 66 13.52 -0.57 7.01
C ALA A 66 13.82 -0.98 8.46
N LYS A 67 12.85 -0.87 9.37
CA LYS A 67 13.04 -1.24 10.78
C LYS A 67 13.27 -2.74 11.00
N ASN A 68 12.81 -3.59 10.09
CA ASN A 68 12.92 -5.04 10.19
C ASN A 68 13.98 -5.63 9.23
N LEU A 69 14.76 -4.78 8.58
CA LEU A 69 15.93 -5.22 7.83
C LEU A 69 17.15 -5.32 8.75
N SER A 70 17.58 -6.56 8.96
CA SER A 70 18.77 -6.95 9.72
C SER A 70 19.39 -8.18 9.04
N ASP A 71 20.58 -8.60 9.48
CA ASP A 71 21.21 -9.82 8.98
C ASP A 71 20.34 -11.08 9.22
N ASP A 72 19.48 -11.04 10.25
CA ASP A 72 18.48 -12.07 10.59
C ASP A 72 17.05 -11.64 10.20
N TYR A 73 16.87 -11.10 9.00
CA TYR A 73 15.57 -10.62 8.54
C TYR A 73 14.49 -11.72 8.55
N ASP A 74 13.25 -11.35 8.88
CA ASP A 74 12.09 -12.24 8.71
C ASP A 74 11.51 -12.07 7.30
N ILE A 75 11.62 -13.12 6.48
CA ILE A 75 11.11 -13.13 5.11
C ILE A 75 9.60 -12.83 5.04
N THR A 76 8.85 -13.19 6.08
CA THR A 76 7.40 -12.94 6.17
C THR A 76 7.12 -11.44 6.20
N LEU A 77 7.91 -10.69 6.97
CA LEU A 77 7.79 -9.23 7.07
C LEU A 77 8.24 -8.54 5.80
N VAL A 78 9.32 -9.02 5.17
CA VAL A 78 9.79 -8.50 3.88
C VAL A 78 8.72 -8.72 2.80
N ALA A 79 8.11 -9.91 2.75
CA ALA A 79 7.04 -10.25 1.82
C ALA A 79 5.78 -9.39 2.06
N LEU A 80 5.38 -9.20 3.32
CA LEU A 80 4.25 -8.33 3.70
C LEU A 80 4.45 -6.90 3.24
N CYS A 81 5.61 -6.30 3.55
CA CYS A 81 5.88 -4.92 3.16
C CYS A 81 5.92 -4.76 1.64
N THR A 82 6.53 -5.72 0.93
CA THR A 82 6.59 -5.73 -0.53
C THR A 82 5.20 -5.84 -1.16
N ARG A 83 4.35 -6.73 -0.63
CA ARG A 83 2.96 -6.87 -1.06
C ARG A 83 2.17 -5.58 -0.86
N ASN A 84 2.30 -4.94 0.30
CA ASN A 84 1.62 -3.68 0.58
C ASN A 84 2.03 -2.59 -0.42
N LEU A 85 3.32 -2.49 -0.75
CA LEU A 85 3.83 -1.54 -1.74
C LEU A 85 3.30 -1.85 -3.14
N PHE A 86 3.25 -3.12 -3.54
CA PHE A 86 2.66 -3.55 -4.81
C PHE A 86 1.17 -3.19 -4.90
N GLU A 87 0.37 -3.54 -3.89
CA GLU A 87 -1.08 -3.29 -3.88
C GLU A 87 -1.39 -1.79 -3.87
N LEU A 88 -0.62 -0.99 -3.12
CA LEU A 88 -0.72 0.48 -3.17
C LEU A 88 -0.37 1.02 -4.56
N ASN A 89 0.65 0.45 -5.22
CA ASN A 89 1.09 0.88 -6.54
C ASN A 89 0.01 0.67 -7.60
N ILE A 90 -0.55 -0.53 -7.70
CA ILE A 90 -1.61 -0.80 -8.67
C ILE A 90 -2.89 -0.01 -8.35
N ARG A 91 -3.19 0.22 -7.06
CA ARG A 91 -4.34 1.03 -6.64
C ARG A 91 -4.17 2.49 -7.08
N LEU A 92 -2.98 3.06 -6.86
CA LEU A 92 -2.65 4.40 -7.34
C LEU A 92 -2.82 4.51 -8.85
N ARG A 93 -2.26 3.56 -9.60
CA ARG A 93 -2.37 3.52 -11.07
C ARG A 93 -3.82 3.49 -11.53
N SER A 94 -4.66 2.66 -10.90
CA SER A 94 -6.10 2.60 -11.20
C SER A 94 -6.81 3.93 -10.92
N ILE A 95 -6.55 4.56 -9.76
CA ILE A 95 -7.12 5.86 -9.38
C ILE A 95 -6.72 6.98 -10.34
N ILE A 96 -5.47 7.00 -10.78
CA ILE A 96 -4.98 8.00 -11.74
C ILE A 96 -5.66 7.83 -13.09
N LYS A 97 -5.81 6.57 -13.53
CA LYS A 97 -6.31 6.23 -14.87
C LYS A 97 -7.83 6.42 -14.99
N HIS A 98 -8.58 6.16 -13.92
CA HIS A 98 -10.04 6.12 -13.96
C HIS A 98 -10.65 6.81 -12.74
N GLU A 99 -11.42 7.88 -12.98
CA GLU A 99 -12.13 8.61 -11.91
C GLU A 99 -13.10 7.71 -11.13
N ASN A 100 -13.75 6.76 -11.80
CA ASN A 100 -14.63 5.80 -11.12
C ASN A 100 -13.88 4.93 -10.10
N SER A 101 -12.59 4.64 -10.33
CA SER A 101 -11.77 3.88 -9.38
C SER A 101 -11.53 4.64 -8.07
N LEU A 102 -11.44 5.97 -8.12
CA LEU A 102 -11.37 6.81 -6.92
C LEU A 102 -12.67 6.70 -6.11
N ASN A 103 -13.82 6.82 -6.78
CA ASN A 103 -15.13 6.74 -6.14
C ASN A 103 -15.35 5.37 -5.50
N THR A 104 -15.06 4.28 -6.23
CA THR A 104 -15.09 2.92 -5.70
C THR A 104 -14.19 2.77 -4.48
N TRP A 105 -12.94 3.26 -4.54
CA TRP A 105 -11.99 3.15 -3.42
C TRP A 105 -12.45 3.91 -2.17
N MET A 106 -13.05 5.09 -2.34
CA MET A 106 -13.64 5.84 -1.21
C MET A 106 -14.86 5.12 -0.62
N SER A 107 -15.68 4.50 -1.47
CA SER A 107 -16.80 3.66 -1.00
C SER A 107 -16.33 2.40 -0.27
N GLU A 108 -15.23 1.78 -0.72
CA GLU A 108 -14.61 0.62 -0.05
C GLU A 108 -14.22 0.96 1.39
N MET A 109 -13.67 2.15 1.67
CA MET A 109 -13.36 2.58 3.03
C MET A 109 -14.60 2.60 3.95
N VAL A 110 -15.74 3.06 3.45
CA VAL A 110 -16.99 3.10 4.23
C VAL A 110 -17.54 1.70 4.45
N MET A 111 -17.47 0.84 3.43
CA MET A 111 -17.83 -0.57 3.54
C MET A 111 -16.96 -1.28 4.57
N ASP A 112 -15.64 -1.10 4.53
CA ASP A 112 -14.68 -1.71 5.46
C ASP A 112 -14.97 -1.28 6.91
N GLU A 113 -15.22 0.01 7.15
CA GLU A 113 -15.56 0.49 8.49
C GLU A 113 -16.86 -0.15 9.00
N ASN A 114 -17.89 -0.24 8.15
CA ASN A 114 -19.15 -0.89 8.53
C ASN A 114 -18.96 -2.40 8.82
N GLN A 115 -18.15 -3.10 8.02
CA GLN A 115 -17.85 -4.52 8.24
C GLN A 115 -17.08 -4.75 9.55
N ILE A 116 -16.16 -3.85 9.90
CA ILE A 116 -15.46 -3.89 11.20
C ILE A 116 -16.47 -3.70 12.35
N LEU A 117 -17.39 -2.74 12.22
CA LEU A 117 -18.44 -2.52 13.22
C LEU A 117 -19.34 -3.75 13.36
N ASP A 118 -19.75 -4.38 12.26
CA ASP A 118 -20.57 -5.60 12.28
C ASP A 118 -19.83 -6.78 12.92
N ALA A 119 -18.52 -6.93 12.63
CA ALA A 119 -17.70 -7.96 13.24
C ALA A 119 -17.56 -7.77 14.76
N ILE A 120 -17.34 -6.53 15.22
CA ILE A 120 -17.28 -6.21 16.66
C ILE A 120 -18.64 -6.46 17.32
N SER A 121 -19.74 -6.04 16.68
CA SER A 121 -21.10 -6.29 17.17
C SER A 121 -21.42 -7.78 17.32
N THR A 122 -20.89 -8.62 16.43
CA THR A 122 -21.07 -10.09 16.51
C THR A 122 -20.34 -10.71 17.71
N ILE A 123 -19.25 -10.08 18.16
CA ILE A 123 -18.46 -10.53 19.32
C ILE A 123 -19.05 -9.98 20.62
N ALA A 124 -19.67 -8.80 20.58
CA ALA A 124 -20.32 -8.19 21.73
C ALA A 124 -21.56 -8.98 22.17
N ASN A 125 -21.82 -9.03 23.48
CA ASN A 125 -23.01 -9.64 24.07
C ASN A 125 -23.98 -8.56 24.62
N ASP A 126 -25.15 -9.00 25.09
CA ASP A 126 -26.26 -8.15 25.56
C ASP A 126 -25.88 -7.11 26.64
N ASN A 127 -24.74 -7.26 27.31
CA ASN A 127 -24.23 -6.27 28.27
C ASN A 127 -23.65 -5.01 27.62
N HIS A 128 -23.59 -4.94 26.28
CA HIS A 128 -22.99 -3.84 25.51
C HIS A 128 -24.02 -3.08 24.66
N ALA A 129 -25.27 -2.99 25.13
CA ALA A 129 -26.36 -2.39 24.36
C ALA A 129 -26.07 -0.93 23.93
N ALA A 130 -25.39 -0.15 24.78
CA ALA A 130 -25.01 1.23 24.47
C ALA A 130 -23.96 1.30 23.36
N GLU A 131 -22.94 0.44 23.39
CA GLU A 131 -21.93 0.36 22.34
C GLU A 131 -22.52 -0.11 21.01
N LEU A 132 -23.43 -1.08 21.04
CA LEU A 132 -24.15 -1.55 19.85
C LEU A 132 -24.97 -0.41 19.22
N GLU A 133 -25.62 0.42 20.03
CA GLU A 133 -26.34 1.60 19.53
C GLU A 133 -25.39 2.63 18.89
N LEU A 134 -24.22 2.88 19.50
CA LEU A 134 -23.20 3.75 18.92
C LEU A 134 -22.71 3.26 17.57
N PHE A 135 -22.53 1.94 17.40
CA PHE A 135 -22.13 1.34 16.13
C PHE A 135 -23.19 1.51 15.05
N GLU A 136 -24.48 1.32 15.37
CA GLU A 136 -25.57 1.58 14.44
C GLU A 136 -25.64 3.06 14.02
N ASN A 137 -25.46 3.98 14.97
CA ASN A 137 -25.44 5.41 14.68
C ASN A 137 -24.24 5.78 13.78
N LYS A 138 -23.08 5.16 14.00
CA LYS A 138 -21.91 5.34 13.13
C LYS A 138 -22.16 4.80 11.72
N LYS A 139 -22.81 3.64 11.56
CA LYS A 139 -23.19 3.11 10.25
C LYS A 139 -24.16 4.03 9.50
N LYS A 140 -25.14 4.63 10.20
CA LYS A 140 -26.03 5.64 9.61
C LYS A 140 -25.27 6.89 9.14
N LEU A 141 -24.34 7.39 9.96
CA LEU A 141 -23.47 8.51 9.58
C LEU A 141 -22.66 8.17 8.33
N ASN A 142 -22.05 6.99 8.30
CA ASN A 142 -21.28 6.48 7.17
C ASN A 142 -22.07 6.46 5.86
N ASN A 143 -23.32 5.97 5.89
CA ASN A 143 -24.19 6.00 4.71
C ASN A 143 -24.52 7.42 4.26
N SER A 144 -24.79 8.34 5.19
CA SER A 144 -25.06 9.74 4.82
C SER A 144 -23.84 10.45 4.21
N ILE A 145 -22.61 10.03 4.54
CA ILE A 145 -21.38 10.51 3.89
C ILE A 145 -21.34 10.06 2.42
N LEU A 146 -21.71 8.81 2.12
CA LEU A 146 -21.78 8.34 0.73
C LEU A 146 -22.78 9.17 -0.08
N ASP A 147 -23.97 9.39 0.46
CA ASP A 147 -25.02 10.18 -0.19
C ASP A 147 -24.56 11.62 -0.43
N LYS A 148 -23.96 12.27 0.58
CA LYS A 148 -23.44 13.64 0.49
C LYS A 148 -22.40 13.81 -0.62
N HIS A 149 -21.60 12.78 -0.89
CA HIS A 149 -20.55 12.80 -1.90
C HIS A 149 -20.98 12.14 -3.23
N ASN A 150 -22.27 11.79 -3.39
CA ASN A 150 -22.81 11.08 -4.56
C ASN A 150 -22.05 9.77 -4.87
N LEU A 151 -21.61 9.06 -3.83
CA LEU A 151 -20.88 7.80 -3.94
C LEU A 151 -21.84 6.62 -3.82
N LYS A 152 -21.62 5.59 -4.64
CA LYS A 152 -22.42 4.35 -4.57
C LYS A 152 -21.85 3.44 -3.50
N SER A 153 -22.72 2.80 -2.71
CA SER A 153 -22.31 1.71 -1.83
C SER A 153 -21.73 0.55 -2.64
N VAL A 154 -20.69 -0.08 -2.09
CA VAL A 154 -20.04 -1.27 -2.66
C VAL A 154 -20.29 -2.46 -1.73
N LYS A 155 -20.51 -3.64 -2.32
CA LYS A 155 -20.79 -4.87 -1.57
C LYS A 155 -19.54 -5.71 -1.29
N SER A 156 -18.50 -5.52 -2.09
CA SER A 156 -17.24 -6.23 -2.00
C SER A 156 -16.14 -5.34 -2.57
N PRO A 157 -14.93 -5.38 -1.99
CA PRO A 157 -13.81 -4.65 -2.56
C PRO A 157 -13.44 -5.22 -3.93
N GLU A 158 -12.90 -4.39 -4.79
CA GLU A 158 -12.34 -4.84 -6.05
C GLU A 158 -11.12 -5.75 -5.79
N THR A 159 -11.06 -6.89 -6.48
CA THR A 159 -9.95 -7.82 -6.27
C THR A 159 -8.65 -7.24 -6.82
N VAL A 160 -7.54 -7.47 -6.10
CA VAL A 160 -6.18 -7.07 -6.52
C VAL A 160 -5.85 -7.54 -7.94
N LYS A 161 -6.32 -8.73 -8.32
CA LYS A 161 -6.18 -9.28 -9.68
C LYS A 161 -6.85 -8.41 -10.74
N ASN A 162 -8.07 -7.93 -10.49
CA ASN A 162 -8.80 -7.08 -11.43
C ASN A 162 -8.14 -5.71 -11.54
N ILE A 163 -7.75 -5.12 -10.41
CA ILE A 163 -7.03 -3.85 -10.38
C ILE A 163 -5.71 -3.97 -11.17
N ALA A 164 -4.96 -5.06 -10.98
CA ALA A 164 -3.72 -5.31 -11.71
C ALA A 164 -3.97 -5.50 -13.21
N LYS A 165 -5.05 -6.20 -13.60
CA LYS A 165 -5.44 -6.33 -15.01
C LYS A 165 -5.73 -4.97 -15.63
N ASP A 166 -6.47 -4.12 -14.94
CA ASP A 166 -6.86 -2.81 -15.46
C ASP A 166 -5.69 -1.82 -15.48
N ALA A 167 -4.72 -1.99 -14.57
CA ALA A 167 -3.46 -1.26 -14.54
C ALA A 167 -2.43 -1.76 -15.59
N GLY A 168 -2.65 -2.93 -16.21
CA GLY A 168 -1.72 -3.53 -17.17
C GLY A 168 -0.61 -4.39 -16.57
N ASP A 169 -0.71 -4.75 -15.28
CA ASP A 169 0.31 -5.46 -14.49
C ASP A 169 -0.11 -6.89 -14.13
N LEU A 170 -1.00 -7.53 -14.90
CA LEU A 170 -1.54 -8.87 -14.60
C LEU A 170 -0.46 -9.96 -14.54
N GLU A 171 0.55 -9.86 -15.40
CA GLU A 171 1.66 -10.83 -15.43
C GLU A 171 2.50 -10.73 -14.15
N GLU A 172 2.89 -9.51 -13.78
CA GLU A 172 3.64 -9.24 -12.55
C GLU A 172 2.85 -9.63 -11.30
N TYR A 173 1.54 -9.34 -11.27
CA TYR A 173 0.63 -9.85 -10.25
C TYR A 173 0.68 -11.37 -10.15
N THR A 174 0.57 -12.07 -11.28
CA THR A 174 0.50 -13.54 -11.31
C THR A 174 1.80 -14.17 -10.79
N ALA A 175 2.94 -13.58 -11.12
CA ALA A 175 4.25 -14.01 -10.64
C ALA A 175 4.39 -13.82 -9.12
N LEU A 176 4.11 -12.61 -8.63
CA LEU A 176 4.33 -12.26 -7.23
C LEU A 176 3.25 -12.79 -6.29
N PHE A 177 2.01 -12.95 -6.75
CA PHE A 177 0.91 -13.44 -5.93
C PHE A 177 1.20 -14.83 -5.37
N LYS A 178 1.81 -15.73 -6.17
CA LYS A 178 2.25 -17.05 -5.68
C LYS A 178 3.31 -16.92 -4.60
N LEU A 179 4.28 -16.03 -4.80
CA LEU A 179 5.35 -15.76 -3.84
C LEU A 179 4.77 -15.25 -2.52
N PHE A 180 3.91 -14.23 -2.55
CA PHE A 180 3.22 -13.72 -1.37
C PHE A 180 2.38 -14.79 -0.68
N SER A 181 1.63 -15.60 -1.43
CA SER A 181 0.82 -16.67 -0.87
C SER A 181 1.64 -17.70 -0.08
N LYS A 182 2.87 -17.98 -0.51
CA LYS A 182 3.77 -18.95 0.15
C LYS A 182 4.59 -18.34 1.28
N LEU A 183 4.99 -17.07 1.17
CA LEU A 183 5.89 -16.43 2.13
C LEU A 183 5.19 -15.59 3.21
N LEU A 184 3.92 -15.25 3.05
CA LEU A 184 3.18 -14.39 4.00
C LEU A 184 2.23 -15.17 4.90
N HIS A 185 1.55 -16.18 4.36
CA HIS A 185 0.64 -17.02 5.13
C HIS A 185 1.40 -18.15 5.83
N PRO A 186 0.86 -18.72 6.92
CA PRO A 186 1.40 -19.92 7.57
C PRO A 186 1.19 -21.16 6.67
N SER A 187 1.77 -21.11 5.47
CA SER A 187 1.71 -22.16 4.48
C SER A 187 2.63 -23.31 4.90
N SER A 188 2.31 -24.54 4.49
CA SER A 188 3.17 -25.69 4.76
C SER A 188 4.62 -25.46 4.32
N TYR A 189 4.84 -24.70 3.23
CA TYR A 189 6.17 -24.35 2.76
C TYR A 189 6.90 -23.41 3.73
N LEU A 190 6.26 -22.33 4.18
CA LEU A 190 6.88 -21.38 5.11
C LEU A 190 7.22 -22.05 6.45
N ILE A 191 6.29 -22.86 6.98
CA ILE A 191 6.44 -23.49 8.30
C ILE A 191 7.47 -24.62 8.27
N ASN A 192 7.42 -25.52 7.29
CA ASN A 192 8.28 -26.70 7.25
C ASN A 192 9.61 -26.46 6.50
N SER A 193 9.77 -25.33 5.83
CA SER A 193 10.97 -25.03 5.04
C SER A 193 11.38 -23.56 5.16
N TYR A 194 11.32 -23.02 6.37
CA TYR A 194 11.58 -21.60 6.65
C TYR A 194 12.91 -21.08 6.07
N ASN A 195 14.01 -21.83 6.21
CA ASN A 195 15.31 -21.44 5.65
C ASN A 195 15.29 -21.35 4.11
N SER A 196 14.57 -22.25 3.44
CA SER A 196 14.39 -22.21 1.99
C SER A 196 13.47 -21.07 1.57
N ALA A 197 12.44 -20.78 2.37
CA ALA A 197 11.55 -19.66 2.16
C ALA A 197 12.31 -18.32 2.29
N GLY A 198 13.15 -18.19 3.31
CA GLY A 198 14.03 -17.04 3.56
C GLY A 198 15.35 -17.07 2.78
N CYS A 199 15.44 -17.78 1.66
CA CYS A 199 16.65 -17.80 0.86
C CYS A 199 16.93 -16.41 0.24
N ILE A 200 18.20 -16.20 -0.13
CA ILE A 200 18.67 -14.93 -0.70
C ILE A 200 17.94 -14.54 -1.99
N ASP A 201 17.48 -15.51 -2.78
CA ASP A 201 16.78 -15.24 -4.04
C ASP A 201 15.39 -14.65 -3.79
N ASN A 202 14.63 -15.25 -2.86
CA ASN A 202 13.32 -14.71 -2.45
C ASN A 202 13.48 -13.32 -1.84
N PHE A 203 14.47 -13.14 -0.98
CA PHE A 203 14.80 -11.83 -0.42
C PHE A 203 15.10 -10.79 -1.51
N ASN A 204 15.98 -11.11 -2.46
CA ASN A 204 16.38 -10.20 -3.53
C ASN A 204 15.20 -9.81 -4.42
N ILE A 205 14.36 -10.77 -4.81
CA ILE A 205 13.14 -10.51 -5.60
C ILE A 205 12.24 -9.53 -4.85
N LEU A 206 12.00 -9.77 -3.57
CA LEU A 206 11.13 -8.90 -2.76
C LEU A 206 11.72 -7.49 -2.59
N ILE A 207 13.01 -7.37 -2.28
CA ILE A 207 13.66 -6.08 -2.04
C ILE A 207 13.78 -5.23 -3.31
N VAL A 208 14.07 -5.86 -4.45
CA VAL A 208 14.07 -5.15 -5.74
C VAL A 208 12.64 -4.69 -6.07
N SER A 209 11.65 -5.54 -5.85
CA SER A 209 10.24 -5.22 -6.10
C SER A 209 9.75 -4.10 -5.20
N ALA A 210 10.06 -4.15 -3.90
CA ALA A 210 9.71 -3.11 -2.93
C ALA A 210 10.26 -1.74 -3.34
N GLN A 211 11.55 -1.66 -3.71
CA GLN A 211 12.17 -0.42 -4.17
C GLN A 211 11.56 0.07 -5.49
N LYS A 212 11.32 -0.83 -6.45
CA LYS A 212 10.65 -0.50 -7.73
C LYS A 212 9.28 0.14 -7.48
N TYR A 213 8.43 -0.48 -6.66
CA TYR A 213 7.09 0.04 -6.39
C TYR A 213 7.12 1.33 -5.60
N ALA A 214 8.01 1.43 -4.61
CA ALA A 214 8.17 2.64 -3.83
C ALA A 214 8.60 3.84 -4.68
N PHE A 215 9.49 3.62 -5.66
CA PHE A 215 9.92 4.67 -6.59
C PHE A 215 8.81 5.05 -7.58
N ASP A 216 8.14 4.07 -8.20
CA ASP A 216 7.04 4.35 -9.15
C ASP A 216 5.84 5.03 -8.46
N LEU A 217 5.48 4.58 -7.25
CA LEU A 217 4.50 5.28 -6.40
C LEU A 217 4.91 6.73 -6.17
N PHE A 218 6.19 6.97 -5.87
CA PHE A 218 6.67 8.29 -5.49
C PHE A 218 6.57 9.27 -6.66
N GLU A 219 7.08 8.89 -7.82
CA GLU A 219 7.05 9.75 -9.01
C GLU A 219 5.62 10.07 -9.45
N ARG A 220 4.73 9.08 -9.41
CA ARG A 220 3.31 9.29 -9.73
C ARG A 220 2.64 10.21 -8.72
N LEU A 221 2.82 9.97 -7.42
CA LEU A 221 2.25 10.82 -6.38
C LEU A 221 2.77 12.26 -6.48
N ARG A 222 4.08 12.44 -6.67
CA ARG A 222 4.72 13.74 -6.84
C ARG A 222 4.10 14.49 -8.03
N SER A 223 3.97 13.81 -9.17
CA SER A 223 3.38 14.37 -10.38
C SER A 223 1.91 14.75 -10.17
N GLU A 224 1.08 13.84 -9.67
CA GLU A 224 -0.36 14.07 -9.48
C GLU A 224 -0.68 15.12 -8.42
N LEU A 225 0.16 15.25 -7.40
CA LEU A 225 0.02 16.23 -6.32
C LEU A 225 0.79 17.54 -6.62
N ASN A 226 1.42 17.65 -7.80
CA ASN A 226 2.21 18.80 -8.23
C ASN A 226 3.28 19.24 -7.20
N VAL A 227 3.96 18.28 -6.57
CA VAL A 227 4.98 18.57 -5.56
C VAL A 227 6.28 18.99 -6.26
N PRO A 228 6.81 20.21 -6.01
CA PRO A 228 8.02 20.70 -6.66
C PRO A 228 9.27 19.91 -6.28
N GLU A 229 10.23 19.78 -7.19
CA GLU A 229 11.50 19.08 -6.94
C GLU A 229 12.28 19.66 -5.76
N GLY A 230 12.24 20.98 -5.56
CA GLY A 230 12.94 21.66 -4.46
C GLY A 230 12.46 21.27 -3.05
N VAL A 231 11.31 20.59 -2.93
CA VAL A 231 10.84 20.03 -1.65
C VAL A 231 11.62 18.75 -1.27
N LEU A 232 12.19 18.06 -2.25
CA LEU A 232 12.68 16.69 -2.14
C LEU A 232 14.19 16.65 -1.82
N LYS A 233 14.69 15.47 -1.46
CA LYS A 233 16.13 15.21 -1.37
C LYS A 233 16.59 14.47 -2.62
N ASP A 234 17.82 14.75 -3.03
CA ASP A 234 18.54 13.96 -4.03
C ASP A 234 18.67 12.50 -3.57
N TRP A 235 18.54 11.59 -4.54
CA TRP A 235 18.52 10.13 -4.33
C TRP A 235 19.93 9.54 -4.09
#